data_AF-A0A961U398-F1
#
_entry.id   AF-A0A961U398-F1
#
_cell.length_a   1.000
_cell.length_b   1.000
_cell.length_c   1.000
_cell.angle_alpha   90.00
_cell.angle_beta   90.00
_cell.angle_gamma   90.00
#
_symmetry.space_group_name_H-M   'P 1'
#
loop_
_entity.id
_entity.type
_entity.pdbx_description
1 polymer ?
#
loop_
_entity_poly.entity_id
_entity_poly.type
_entity_poly.pdbx_seq_one_letter_code
_entity_poly.pdbx_strand_id
1 'polypeptide(L)' 'FDYFRMLAGDDSFIKPDRMVLRFVATALDLPAEPNPRQSSVLVRLAARELARRGHDWTPRTLDYAIWVRQRGAEG' A
#
# COMPACT_ATOMS: atom_id res chain seq x y z
N PHE A 1 -2.68 21.86 -8.53
CA PHE A 1 -3.71 21.60 -9.57
C PHE A 1 -4.21 20.15 -9.53
N ASP A 2 -3.81 19.37 -8.51
CA ASP A 2 -3.89 17.90 -8.51
C ASP A 2 -5.09 17.32 -7.76
N TYR A 3 -5.82 18.16 -7.02
CA TYR A 3 -7.04 17.77 -6.32
C TYR A 3 -8.21 17.46 -7.27
N PHE A 4 -8.23 18.08 -8.46
CA PHE A 4 -9.32 17.90 -9.43
C PHE A 4 -9.22 16.55 -10.18
N ARG A 5 -8.00 16.01 -10.37
CA ARG A 5 -7.80 14.69 -10.99
C ARG A 5 -8.18 13.54 -10.06
N MET A 6 -8.19 13.77 -8.74
CA MET A 6 -8.63 12.80 -7.73
C MET A 6 -10.13 12.49 -7.84
N LEU A 7 -10.97 13.45 -8.26
CA LEU A 7 -12.42 13.26 -8.42
C LEU A 7 -12.82 12.72 -9.81
N ALA A 8 -11.87 12.67 -10.76
CA ALA A 8 -12.13 12.29 -12.15
C ALA A 8 -12.02 10.77 -12.43
N GLY A 9 -11.94 9.94 -11.40
CA GLY A 9 -12.07 8.48 -11.54
C GLY A 9 -10.76 7.72 -11.83
N ASP A 10 -9.60 8.32 -11.61
CA ASP A 10 -8.33 7.57 -11.61
C ASP A 10 -7.96 7.14 -10.19
N ASP A 11 -8.59 6.05 -9.73
CA ASP A 11 -8.36 5.38 -8.45
C ASP A 11 -6.91 4.85 -8.28
N SER A 12 -6.04 5.01 -9.28
CA SER A 12 -4.70 4.42 -9.29
C SER A 12 -3.63 5.27 -8.58
N PHE A 13 -3.99 6.45 -8.06
CA PHE A 13 -3.09 7.32 -7.28
C PHE A 13 -3.57 7.55 -5.84
N ILE A 14 -3.71 6.46 -5.08
CA ILE A 14 -3.70 6.53 -3.61
C ILE A 14 -2.32 7.07 -3.20
N LYS A 15 -2.26 8.18 -2.46
CA LYS A 15 -1.06 8.55 -1.69
C LYS A 15 -0.89 7.44 -0.65
N PRO A 16 0.11 6.55 -0.73
CA PRO A 16 0.37 5.65 0.38
C PRO A 16 0.72 6.50 1.60
N ASP A 17 0.00 6.23 2.69
CA ASP A 17 0.29 6.77 4.01
C ASP A 17 1.70 6.33 4.44
N ARG A 18 2.33 7.06 5.35
CA ARG A 18 3.62 6.69 5.95
C ARG A 18 3.62 5.27 6.52
N MET A 19 2.46 4.78 6.97
CA MET A 19 2.30 3.40 7.43
C MET A 19 2.58 2.37 6.34
N VAL A 20 2.16 2.63 5.10
CA VAL A 20 2.45 1.74 3.97
C VAL A 20 3.93 1.81 3.60
N LEU A 21 4.53 3.00 3.61
CA LEU A 21 5.97 3.16 3.37
C LEU A 21 6.79 2.37 4.38
N ARG A 22 6.47 2.52 5.67
CA ARG A 22 7.13 1.81 6.77
C ARG A 22 6.92 0.32 6.65
N PHE A 23 5.70 -0.13 6.36
CA PHE A 23 5.42 -1.55 6.16
C PHE A 23 6.25 -2.15 5.04
N VAL A 24 6.32 -1.50 3.87
CA VAL A 24 7.11 -1.98 2.75
C VAL A 24 8.60 -2.01 3.10
N ALA A 25 9.11 -0.98 3.76
CA ALA A 25 10.50 -0.94 4.22
C ALA A 25 10.83 -2.10 5.17
N THR A 26 10.00 -2.32 6.19
CA THR A 26 10.18 -3.41 7.15
C THR A 26 10.00 -4.79 6.52
N ALA A 27 9.00 -4.97 5.65
CA ALA A 27 8.70 -6.26 5.02
C ALA A 27 9.77 -6.71 4.02
N LEU A 28 10.50 -5.75 3.43
CA LEU A 28 11.55 -6.00 2.44
C LEU A 28 12.96 -5.78 2.99
N ASP A 29 13.10 -5.51 4.29
CA ASP A 29 14.37 -5.20 4.96
C ASP A 29 15.18 -4.09 4.23
N LEU A 30 14.48 -3.03 3.80
CA LEU A 30 15.09 -1.94 3.07
C LEU A 30 15.82 -0.99 4.03
N PRO A 31 16.97 -0.43 3.61
CA PRO A 31 17.74 0.52 4.42
C PRO A 31 17.02 1.87 4.64
N ALA A 32 15.96 2.16 3.88
CA ALA A 32 15.16 3.38 4.00
C ALA A 32 13.73 3.17 3.48
N GLU A 33 12.82 4.08 3.85
CA GLU A 33 11.45 4.12 3.32
C GLU A 33 11.44 4.36 1.80
N PRO A 34 10.80 3.48 1.00
CA PRO A 34 10.67 3.69 -0.43
C PRO A 34 9.76 4.88 -0.74
N ASN A 35 9.85 5.41 -1.97
CA ASN A 35 9.00 6.52 -2.34
C ASN A 35 7.52 6.07 -2.48
N PRO A 36 6.55 7.00 -2.35
CA PRO A 36 5.12 6.68 -2.41
C PRO A 36 4.71 5.91 -3.68
N ARG A 37 5.30 6.23 -4.83
CA ARG A 37 4.95 5.53 -6.07
C ARG A 37 5.40 4.07 -6.03
N GLN A 38 6.61 3.81 -5.55
CA GLN A 38 7.17 2.46 -5.42
C GLN A 38 6.34 1.62 -4.44
N SER A 39 6.01 2.16 -3.27
CA SER A 39 5.22 1.45 -2.26
C SER A 39 3.83 1.08 -2.77
N SER A 40 3.14 2.00 -3.48
CA SER A 40 1.84 1.73 -4.08
C SER A 40 1.91 0.62 -5.13
N VAL A 41 2.95 0.60 -5.97
CA VAL A 41 3.17 -0.47 -6.95
C VAL A 41 3.42 -1.82 -6.26
N LEU A 42 4.27 -1.84 -5.24
CA LEU A 42 4.62 -3.08 -4.51
C LEU A 42 3.39 -3.68 -3.81
N VAL A 43 2.57 -2.86 -3.14
CA VAL A 43 1.33 -3.33 -2.49
C VAL A 43 0.33 -3.85 -3.52
N ARG A 44 0.18 -3.19 -4.67
CA ARG A 44 -0.71 -3.67 -5.75
C ARG A 44 -0.23 -4.98 -6.35
N LEU A 45 1.07 -5.15 -6.54
CA LEU A 45 1.66 -6.40 -7.03
C LEU A 45 1.50 -7.52 -6.00
N ALA A 46 1.70 -7.23 -4.71
CA ALA A 46 1.49 -8.19 -3.63
C ALA A 46 0.02 -8.66 -3.55
N ALA A 47 -0.96 -7.73 -3.64
CA ALA A 47 -2.37 -8.09 -3.68
C ALA A 47 -2.71 -8.97 -4.89
N ARG A 48 -2.16 -8.66 -6.07
CA ARG A 48 -2.34 -9.49 -7.28
C ARG A 48 -1.75 -10.89 -7.13
N GLU A 49 -0.58 -11.00 -6.50
CA GLU A 49 0.06 -12.30 -6.27
C GLU A 49 -0.72 -13.13 -5.24
N LEU A 50 -1.24 -12.51 -4.19
CA LEU A 50 -2.13 -13.17 -3.21
C LEU A 50 -3.42 -13.67 -3.87
N ALA A 51 -4.03 -12.85 -4.73
CA ALA A 51 -5.19 -13.26 -5.53
C ALA A 51 -4.87 -14.45 -6.44
N ARG A 52 -3.71 -14.45 -7.11
CA ARG A 52 -3.24 -15.58 -7.91
C ARG A 52 -3.07 -16.88 -7.11
N ARG A 53 -2.73 -16.77 -5.84
CA ARG A 53 -2.59 -17.90 -4.91
C ARG A 53 -3.92 -18.39 -4.33
N GLY A 54 -5.04 -17.81 -4.77
CA GLY A 54 -6.38 -18.20 -4.34
C GLY A 54 -6.86 -17.50 -3.06
N HIS A 55 -6.17 -16.46 -2.60
CA HIS A 55 -6.63 -15.66 -1.48
C HIS A 55 -7.44 -14.45 -1.96
N ASP A 56 -8.57 -14.15 -1.33
CA ASP A 56 -9.41 -12.99 -1.71
C ASP A 56 -8.87 -11.67 -1.13
N TRP A 57 -7.70 -11.25 -1.61
CA TRP A 57 -7.09 -9.98 -1.24
C TRP A 57 -7.16 -8.99 -2.40
N THR A 58 -7.81 -7.86 -2.15
CA THR A 58 -7.79 -6.69 -3.02
C THR A 58 -6.72 -5.72 -2.54
N PRO A 59 -6.24 -4.79 -3.37
CA PRO A 59 -5.34 -3.73 -2.92
C PRO A 59 -5.90 -2.96 -1.72
N ARG A 60 -7.22 -2.77 -1.65
CA ARG A 60 -7.90 -2.08 -0.56
C ARG A 60 -7.90 -2.89 0.74
N THR A 61 -8.21 -4.18 0.69
CA THR A 61 -8.19 -5.02 1.90
C THR A 61 -6.77 -5.23 2.42
N LEU A 62 -5.78 -5.28 1.51
CA LEU A 62 -4.38 -5.35 1.88
C LEU A 62 -3.89 -4.05 2.53
N ASP A 63 -4.24 -2.89 1.97
CA ASP A 63 -3.93 -1.57 2.54
C ASP A 63 -4.51 -1.41 3.97
N TYR A 64 -5.78 -1.80 4.16
CA TYR A 64 -6.40 -1.81 5.48
C TYR A 64 -5.69 -2.73 6.47
N ALA A 65 -5.31 -3.93 6.06
CA ALA A 65 -4.59 -4.87 6.94
C ALA A 65 -3.19 -4.35 7.31
N ILE A 66 -2.49 -3.72 6.37
CA ILE A 66 -1.21 -3.05 6.63
C ILE A 66 -1.39 -1.96 7.69
N TRP A 67 -2.42 -1.13 7.54
CA TRP A 67 -2.74 -0.08 8.50
C TRP A 67 -3.05 -0.62 9.90
N VAL A 68 -3.88 -1.66 10.02
CA VAL A 68 -4.17 -2.32 11.31
C VAL A 68 -2.89 -2.87 11.95
N ARG A 69 -2.05 -3.53 11.15
CA ARG A 69 -0.77 -4.11 11.60
C ARG A 69 0.18 -3.05 12.12
N GLN A 70 0.25 -1.91 11.45
CA GLN A 70 1.14 -0.80 11.79
C GLN A 70 0.64 -0.01 12.98
N ARG A 71 -0.66 0.25 13.09
CA ARG A 71 -1.30 0.83 14.28
C ARG A 71 -1.01 0.00 15.53
N GLY A 72 -1.16 -1.32 15.44
CA GLY A 72 -0.92 -2.23 16.58
C GLY A 72 0.56 -2.39 16.95
N ALA A 73 1.49 -1.98 16.09
CA ALA A 73 2.92 -1.98 16.35
C ALA A 73 3.42 -0.69 17.02
N GLU A 74 2.58 0.35 17.09
CA GLU A 74 2.88 1.62 17.77
C GLU A 74 2.38 1.68 19.23
N GLY A 75 1.84 0.58 19.75
CA GLY A 75 1.31 0.45 21.12
C GLY A 75 2.19 -0.37 22.03
#